data_AF-A0A3E0QRJ0-F1
#
_entry.id   AF-A0A3E0QRJ0-F1
#
_cell.length_a   1.000
_cell.length_b   1.000
_cell.length_c   1.000
_cell.angle_alpha   90.00
_cell.angle_beta   90.00
_cell.angle_gamma   90.00
#
_symmetry.space_group_name_H-M   'P 1'
#
loop_
_entity.id
_entity.type
_entity.pdbx_description
1 polymer ?
#
loop_
_entity_poly.entity_id
_entity_poly.type
_entity_poly.pdbx_seq_one_letter_code
_entity_poly.pdbx_strand_id
1 'polypeptide(L)'
;MPAILEDAVKSIMKENPDMKKGAAYAIATKQLQKSGDLKEGTNKATEKGKRRGEMSKSTRAKTRARKYKEERKRGKKDERSTSGRD
;
A
#
# COMPACT_ATOMS: atom_id res chain seq x y z
N MET A 1 -16.23 5.21 0.64
CA MET A 1 -14.75 5.28 0.71
C MET A 1 -14.15 4.36 -0.35
N PRO A 2 -12.91 4.59 -0.83
CA PRO A 2 -12.26 3.69 -1.78
C PRO A 2 -12.07 2.28 -1.22
N ALA A 3 -12.29 1.26 -2.04
CA ALA A 3 -12.16 -0.15 -1.64
C ALA A 3 -10.76 -0.49 -1.10
N ILE A 4 -9.71 0.13 -1.66
CA ILE A 4 -8.33 -0.07 -1.20
C ILE A 4 -8.07 0.48 0.22
N LEU A 5 -8.77 1.56 0.61
CA LEU A 5 -8.65 2.15 1.95
C LEU A 5 -9.32 1.24 2.99
N GLU A 6 -10.52 0.75 2.70
CA GLU A 6 -11.24 -0.18 3.57
C GLU A 6 -10.48 -1.50 3.77
N ASP A 7 -9.93 -2.06 2.69
CA ASP A 7 -9.14 -3.30 2.75
C ASP A 7 -7.84 -3.12 3.57
N ALA A 8 -7.20 -1.95 3.45
CA ALA A 8 -6.04 -1.62 4.26
C ALA A 8 -6.39 -1.50 5.75
N VAL A 9 -7.47 -0.78 6.09
CA VAL A 9 -7.93 -0.63 7.47
C VAL A 9 -8.29 -1.97 8.10
N LYS A 10 -9.03 -2.81 7.38
CA LYS A 10 -9.35 -4.18 7.83
C LYS A 10 -8.09 -5.00 8.11
N SER A 11 -7.07 -4.87 7.28
CA SER A 11 -5.80 -5.59 7.49
C SER A 11 -5.07 -5.09 8.74
N ILE A 12 -4.98 -3.78 8.93
CA ILE A 12 -4.33 -3.17 10.10
C ILE A 12 -5.04 -3.58 11.39
N MET A 13 -6.37 -3.50 11.43
CA MET A 13 -7.15 -3.87 12.61
C MET A 13 -7.12 -5.38 12.88
N LYS A 14 -6.98 -6.23 11.84
CA LYS A 14 -6.80 -7.67 12.02
C LYS A 14 -5.45 -7.98 12.69
N GLU A 15 -4.39 -7.25 12.34
CA GLU A 15 -3.07 -7.40 12.93
C GLU A 15 -2.96 -6.73 14.31
N ASN A 16 -3.83 -5.75 14.60
CA ASN A 16 -3.85 -4.98 15.85
C ASN A 16 -5.29 -4.87 16.37
N PRO A 17 -5.81 -5.92 17.05
CA PRO A 17 -7.23 -5.99 17.45
C PRO A 17 -7.69 -4.83 18.35
N ASP A 18 -6.81 -4.32 19.21
CA ASP A 18 -7.11 -3.24 20.15
C ASP A 18 -7.01 -1.84 19.52
N MET A 19 -6.63 -1.75 18.24
CA MET A 19 -6.45 -0.46 17.57
C MET A 19 -7.81 0.20 17.30
N LYS A 20 -7.92 1.46 17.73
CA LYS A 20 -9.07 2.31 17.40
C LYS A 20 -9.19 2.49 15.89
N LYS A 21 -10.40 2.31 15.35
CA LYS A 21 -10.69 2.42 13.91
C LYS A 21 -10.18 3.72 13.28
N GLY A 22 -10.31 4.85 13.97
CA GLY A 22 -9.82 6.16 13.51
C GLY A 22 -8.30 6.19 13.31
N ALA A 23 -7.53 5.57 14.21
CA ALA A 23 -6.08 5.45 14.07
C ALA A 23 -5.70 4.57 12.87
N ALA A 24 -6.43 3.46 12.67
CA ALA A 24 -6.22 2.60 11.50
C ALA A 24 -6.48 3.35 10.17
N TYR A 25 -7.53 4.17 10.09
CA TYR A 25 -7.76 5.03 8.92
C TYR A 25 -6.65 6.05 8.69
N ALA A 26 -6.14 6.68 9.74
CA ALA A 26 -5.04 7.65 9.63
C ALA A 26 -3.77 6.98 9.08
N ILE A 27 -3.41 5.81 9.61
CA ILE A 27 -2.24 5.04 9.15
C ILE A 27 -2.44 4.59 7.70
N ALA A 28 -3.60 3.99 7.39
CA ALA A 28 -3.90 3.52 6.04
C ALA A 28 -3.87 4.65 5.01
N THR A 29 -4.46 5.81 5.34
CA THR A 29 -4.49 6.99 4.47
C THR A 29 -3.07 7.48 4.16
N LYS A 30 -2.24 7.68 5.20
CA LYS A 30 -0.87 8.14 5.04
C LYS A 30 -0.03 7.19 4.17
N GLN A 31 -0.17 5.88 4.39
CA GLN A 31 0.56 4.87 3.61
C GLN A 31 0.09 4.80 2.15
N LEU A 32 -1.22 4.88 1.92
CA LEU A 32 -1.78 4.84 0.57
C LEU A 32 -1.51 6.12 -0.23
N GLN A 33 -1.40 7.27 0.44
CA GLN A 33 -0.94 8.52 -0.19
C GLN A 33 0.55 8.39 -0.56
N LYS A 34 1.40 7.93 0.36
CA LYS A 34 2.83 7.69 0.10
C LYS A 34 3.06 6.71 -1.06
N SER A 35 2.20 5.70 -1.21
CA SER A 35 2.28 4.75 -2.32
C SER A 35 1.65 5.27 -3.63
N GLY A 36 1.01 6.44 -3.62
CA GLY A 36 0.30 7.04 -4.77
C GLY A 36 -1.02 6.35 -5.12
N ASP A 37 -1.60 5.58 -4.19
CA ASP A 37 -2.91 4.93 -4.34
C ASP A 37 -4.06 5.88 -3.95
N LEU A 38 -3.81 6.85 -3.07
CA LEU A 38 -4.70 7.99 -2.77
C LEU A 38 -4.04 9.31 -3.17
N LYS A 39 -4.85 10.33 -3.46
CA LYS A 39 -4.36 11.71 -3.66
C LYS A 39 -3.91 12.30 -2.33
N GLU A 40 -2.76 12.96 -2.33
CA GLU A 40 -2.22 13.63 -1.14
C GLU A 40 -3.22 14.59 -0.50
N GLY A 41 -3.25 14.62 0.84
CA GLY A 41 -4.19 15.44 1.61
C GLY A 41 -5.66 15.00 1.52
N THR A 42 -6.00 13.91 0.82
CA THR A 42 -7.39 13.46 0.65
C THR A 42 -7.56 11.94 0.75
N ASN A 43 -8.81 11.52 0.91
CA ASN A 43 -9.21 10.10 0.85
C ASN A 43 -9.70 9.67 -0.54
N LYS A 44 -9.39 10.45 -1.60
CA LYS A 44 -9.81 10.14 -2.97
C LYS A 44 -8.79 9.21 -3.62
N ALA A 45 -9.26 8.11 -4.20
CA ALA A 45 -8.40 7.18 -4.94
C ALA A 45 -7.90 7.78 -6.25
N THR A 46 -6.65 7.48 -6.58
CA THR A 46 -6.09 7.69 -7.92
C THR A 46 -6.52 6.55 -8.85
N GLU A 47 -6.29 6.66 -10.16
CA GLU A 47 -6.52 5.55 -11.09
C GLU A 47 -5.74 4.28 -10.71
N LYS A 48 -4.53 4.46 -10.17
CA LYS A 48 -3.74 3.37 -9.59
C LYS A 48 -4.45 2.73 -8.39
N GLY A 49 -4.98 3.56 -7.50
CA GLY A 49 -5.72 3.11 -6.32
C GLY A 49 -7.02 2.38 -6.65
N LYS A 50 -7.78 2.86 -7.64
CA LYS A 50 -9.00 2.19 -8.14
C LYS A 50 -8.68 0.80 -8.67
N ARG A 51 -7.75 0.73 -9.63
CA ARG A 51 -7.29 -0.53 -10.23
C ARG A 51 -6.77 -1.51 -9.17
N ARG A 52 -6.02 -1.04 -8.18
CA ARG A 52 -5.55 -1.91 -7.09
C ARG A 52 -6.70 -2.32 -6.18
N GLY A 53 -7.66 -1.45 -5.89
CA GLY A 53 -8.85 -1.76 -5.10
C GLY A 53 -9.63 -2.98 -5.62
N GLU A 54 -9.69 -3.13 -6.94
CA GLU A 54 -10.32 -4.28 -7.63
C GLU A 54 -9.46 -5.56 -7.61
N MET A 55 -8.14 -5.42 -7.44
CA MET A 55 -7.23 -6.57 -7.39
C MET A 55 -7.21 -7.23 -6.01
N SER A 56 -7.07 -8.55 -5.99
CA SER A 56 -6.73 -9.31 -4.79
C SER A 56 -5.33 -8.96 -4.26
N LYS A 57 -5.10 -9.16 -2.96
CA LYS A 57 -3.79 -8.93 -2.31
C LYS A 57 -2.66 -9.73 -2.96
N SER A 58 -2.93 -10.98 -3.34
CA SER A 58 -1.96 -11.85 -4.02
C SER A 58 -1.58 -11.32 -5.39
N THR A 59 -2.54 -10.82 -6.17
CA THR A 59 -2.29 -10.19 -7.48
C THR A 59 -1.50 -8.88 -7.34
N ARG A 60 -1.79 -8.07 -6.32
CA ARG A 60 -1.00 -6.86 -6.01
C ARG A 60 0.46 -7.22 -5.68
N ALA A 61 0.69 -8.27 -4.90
CA ALA A 61 2.03 -8.74 -4.55
C ALA A 61 2.82 -9.22 -5.78
N LYS A 62 2.20 -10.05 -6.64
CA LYS A 62 2.81 -10.50 -7.91
C LYS A 62 3.19 -9.31 -8.81
N THR A 63 2.32 -8.31 -8.91
CA THR A 63 2.57 -7.09 -9.70
C THR A 63 3.77 -6.30 -9.16
N ARG A 64 3.89 -6.17 -7.83
CA ARG A 64 5.04 -5.52 -7.18
C ARG A 64 6.35 -6.28 -7.45
N ALA A 65 6.32 -7.61 -7.32
CA ALA A 65 7.48 -8.46 -7.58
C ALA A 65 7.96 -8.34 -9.04
N ARG A 66 7.04 -8.32 -10.01
CA ARG A 66 7.38 -8.10 -11.43
C ARG A 66 8.04 -6.74 -11.65
N LYS A 67 7.48 -5.67 -11.06
CA LYS A 67 8.06 -4.32 -11.13
C LYS A 67 9.51 -4.32 -10.64
N TYR A 68 9.79 -4.90 -9.48
CA TYR A 68 11.15 -4.95 -8.94
C TYR A 68 12.10 -5.78 -9.81
N LYS A 69 11.63 -6.89 -10.38
CA LYS A 69 12.43 -7.68 -11.33
C LYS A 69 12.82 -6.85 -12.57
N GLU A 70 11.91 -6.03 -13.08
CA GLU A 70 12.17 -5.12 -14.20
C GLU A 70 13.10 -3.97 -13.81
N GLU A 71 12.94 -3.38 -12.63
CA GLU A 71 13.82 -2.30 -12.13
C GLU A 71 15.25 -2.78 -11.93
N ARG A 72 15.44 -3.98 -11.37
CA ARG A 72 16.75 -4.63 -11.25
C ARG A 72 17.40 -4.88 -12.61
N LYS A 73 16.63 -5.33 -13.60
CA LYS A 73 17.13 -5.49 -14.99
C LYS A 73 17.57 -4.17 -15.61
N ARG A 74 16.90 -3.06 -15.26
CA ARG A 74 17.23 -1.71 -15.75
C ARG A 74 18.38 -1.04 -14.98
N GLY A 75 19.06 -1.76 -14.08
CA GLY A 75 20.16 -1.22 -13.29
C GLY A 75 19.74 -0.20 -12.24
N LYS A 76 18.43 -0.01 -11.99
CA LYS A 76 17.96 0.78 -10.85
C LYS A 76 18.23 -0.06 -9.60
N LYS A 77 19.30 0.30 -8.86
CA LYS A 77 19.66 -0.34 -7.60
C LYS A 77 18.45 -0.21 -6.66
N ASP A 78 17.99 -1.32 -6.12
CA ASP A 78 16.98 -1.30 -5.07
C ASP A 78 17.55 -0.46 -3.91
N GLU A 79 17.13 0.79 -3.76
CA GLU A 79 17.31 1.55 -2.51
C GLU A 79 16.39 0.95 -1.44
N ARG A 80 16.57 -0.34 -1.15
CA ARG A 80 16.02 -0.96 0.04
C ARG A 80 17.09 -0.77 1.09
N SER A 81 16.95 0.23 1.96
CA SER A 81 17.77 0.30 3.17
C SER A 81 17.44 -0.94 4.02
N THR A 82 18.22 -1.99 3.84
CA THR A 82 18.19 -3.19 4.68
C THR A 82 18.99 -2.98 5.97
N SER A 83 19.48 -1.76 6.22
CA SER A 83 20.34 -1.37 7.35
C SER A 83 19.65 -1.35 8.72
N GLY A 84 18.67 -2.22 8.95
CA GLY A 84 17.93 -2.26 10.21
C GLY A 84 17.02 -3.48 10.36
N ARG A 85 17.37 -4.60 9.72
CA ARG A 85 16.82 -5.92 10.08
C ARG A 85 17.96 -6.70 10.73
N ASP A 86 18.15 -6.41 12.01
CA ASP A 86 18.66 -7.38 12.97
C ASP A 86 17.45 -8.06 13.63
#